data_AF-A0A6J0BTX0-F1
#
_entry.id   AF-A0A6J0BTX0-F1
#
_cell.length_a   1.000
_cell.length_b   1.000
_cell.length_c   1.000
_cell.angle_alpha   90.00
_cell.angle_beta   90.00
_cell.angle_gamma   90.00
#
_symmetry.space_group_name_H-M   'P 1'
#
loop_
_entity.id
_entity.type
_entity.pdbx_description
1 polymer ?
#
loop_
_entity_poly.entity_id
_entity_poly.type
_entity_poly.pdbx_seq_one_letter_code
_entity_poly.pdbx_strand_id
1 'polypeptide(L)'
;MTYGGSSGGYRSSGGRGGSSQRSGYGSSSGGGSGGSSGRFSSRGGGGGSRGGRGGGGGGSLRKPNWDYENLKPFKKDFYVPHVNVQNRHPREVEAYRADKQITLKGDALPNPIQFFEEGNFPDYVMTGIRKQGFSEPTAIQAQGWPIAMSGRNMVGIAQTGSGKTLGYILPAIVHINNQQPLNRGDGPIALILAPTRELAQQIQTVASDFGSLSYVRNTCIFGGAPKGGQARDLERGVEICIATPGRLIDFLERGTTNLRRCTYLVLDEADRMLDMGFEPQIRKIIEQIRPDRQVLMWSATWPKEVRNLAEEYLTDYTQLNIGSLTLSANHNILQIIDVCQEHEKETKLGSLLQEIGNVNDDGGKTIIFVETKKKVENITRSIRRYGWPAVCMHGDKSQQERDYVLREFRNKKGSILVATDVAARGLEAHGAQIVLSVH
;
A
#
# COMPACT_ATOMS: atom_id res chain seq x y z
N MET A 1 7.82 14.10 58.21
CA MET A 1 6.65 13.69 59.03
C MET A 1 6.40 12.21 58.78
N THR A 2 6.62 11.49 59.86
CA THR A 2 6.30 10.14 60.29
C THR A 2 5.03 9.46 59.75
N TYR A 3 5.09 8.11 59.73
CA TYR A 3 4.03 7.07 59.72
C TYR A 3 3.33 6.77 58.38
N GLY A 4 3.09 5.51 57.96
CA GLY A 4 3.36 4.19 58.55
C GLY A 4 2.42 3.10 57.98
N GLY A 5 2.83 1.83 58.10
CA GLY A 5 2.01 0.59 58.08
C GLY A 5 1.79 -0.07 56.69
N SER A 6 2.29 -1.27 56.35
CA SER A 6 2.00 -2.65 56.87
C SER A 6 0.50 -3.00 56.80
N SER A 7 0.02 -4.20 56.44
CA SER A 7 0.61 -5.51 56.13
C SER A 7 -0.56 -6.50 55.87
N GLY A 8 -0.26 -7.69 55.31
CA GLY A 8 -1.08 -8.91 55.42
C GLY A 8 -2.01 -9.19 54.22
N GLY A 9 -2.19 -10.42 53.75
CA GLY A 9 -1.77 -11.74 54.21
C GLY A 9 -2.62 -12.80 53.48
N TYR A 10 -1.99 -13.91 53.14
CA TYR A 10 -2.56 -15.10 52.49
C TYR A 10 -3.83 -15.64 53.16
N ARG A 11 -4.73 -16.25 52.36
CA ARG A 11 -5.38 -17.53 52.71
C ARG A 11 -6.03 -18.23 51.51
N SER A 12 -5.72 -19.52 51.44
CA SER A 12 -6.28 -20.57 50.58
C SER A 12 -7.52 -21.19 51.22
N SER A 13 -8.42 -21.73 50.40
CA SER A 13 -9.38 -22.82 50.61
C SER A 13 -10.56 -22.56 49.65
N GLY A 14 -11.05 -23.44 48.78
CA GLY A 14 -11.07 -24.89 48.80
C GLY A 14 -12.53 -25.33 48.60
N GLY A 15 -12.78 -26.25 47.66
CA GLY A 15 -13.94 -27.15 47.72
C GLY A 15 -14.93 -27.15 46.56
N ARG A 16 -14.88 -28.24 45.78
CA ARG A 16 -15.98 -29.17 45.38
C ARG A 16 -17.27 -28.55 44.83
N GLY A 17 -17.85 -28.98 43.71
CA GLY A 17 -17.94 -30.32 43.12
C GLY A 17 -19.36 -30.45 42.52
N GLY A 18 -19.56 -31.25 41.48
CA GLY A 18 -20.91 -31.46 40.94
C GLY A 18 -20.97 -32.06 39.54
N SER A 19 -20.73 -33.37 39.47
CA SER A 19 -20.97 -34.26 38.32
C SER A 19 -22.44 -34.67 38.19
N SER A 20 -22.95 -34.78 36.96
CA SER A 20 -23.93 -35.79 36.49
C SER A 20 -24.02 -35.66 34.95
N GLN A 21 -23.60 -36.59 34.09
CA GLN A 21 -23.96 -37.99 33.83
C GLN A 21 -25.45 -38.27 33.54
N ARG A 22 -25.73 -38.56 32.25
CA ARG A 22 -26.57 -39.65 31.68
C ARG A 22 -26.50 -39.52 30.14
N SER A 23 -25.91 -40.43 29.35
CA SER A 23 -26.32 -41.82 28.99
C SER A 23 -27.76 -41.89 28.48
N GLY A 24 -28.10 -42.43 27.31
CA GLY A 24 -27.35 -43.13 26.27
C GLY A 24 -28.27 -43.71 25.19
N TYR A 25 -27.67 -44.54 24.32
CA TYR A 25 -28.22 -45.61 23.47
C TYR A 25 -29.06 -45.29 22.21
N GLY A 26 -28.68 -45.96 21.12
CA GLY A 26 -29.49 -46.08 19.90
C GLY A 26 -28.73 -46.59 18.68
N SER A 27 -28.28 -47.85 18.71
CA SER A 27 -27.77 -48.58 17.54
C SER A 27 -28.93 -49.03 16.63
N SER A 28 -28.78 -48.99 15.30
CA SER A 28 -29.32 -50.05 14.43
C SER A 28 -28.72 -49.99 13.02
N SER A 29 -28.36 -51.18 12.56
CA SER A 29 -27.83 -51.57 11.26
C SER A 29 -28.94 -52.12 10.34
N GLY A 30 -28.76 -51.97 9.02
CA GLY A 30 -29.48 -52.71 7.98
C GLY A 30 -29.40 -51.91 6.67
N GLY A 31 -28.81 -52.34 5.57
CA GLY A 31 -28.71 -53.69 5.00
C GLY A 31 -29.85 -53.87 4.01
N GLY A 32 -29.60 -53.70 2.71
CA GLY A 32 -30.62 -53.88 1.67
C GLY A 32 -30.13 -53.58 0.25
N SER A 33 -29.56 -54.61 -0.38
CA SER A 33 -29.27 -54.67 -1.82
C SER A 33 -30.55 -54.90 -2.64
N GLY A 34 -30.61 -54.37 -3.86
CA GLY A 34 -31.64 -54.71 -4.85
C GLY A 34 -31.44 -53.94 -6.16
N GLY A 35 -30.86 -54.61 -7.16
CA GLY A 35 -30.74 -54.08 -8.53
C GLY A 35 -32.02 -54.28 -9.35
N SER A 36 -32.11 -53.59 -10.50
CA SER A 36 -32.22 -54.23 -11.82
C SER A 36 -32.44 -53.20 -12.94
N SER A 37 -31.69 -53.40 -14.03
CA SER A 37 -32.08 -53.23 -15.45
C SER A 37 -32.70 -51.92 -15.96
N GLY A 38 -31.85 -51.14 -16.63
CA GLY A 38 -31.88 -50.99 -18.09
C GLY A 38 -33.00 -50.16 -18.74
N ARG A 39 -32.62 -49.10 -19.45
CA ARG A 39 -33.04 -48.85 -20.84
C ARG A 39 -32.18 -47.75 -21.48
N PHE A 40 -31.54 -48.13 -22.58
CA PHE A 40 -30.95 -47.26 -23.58
C PHE A 40 -32.03 -46.40 -24.25
N SER A 41 -31.76 -45.09 -24.40
CA SER A 41 -32.18 -44.36 -25.60
C SER A 41 -31.15 -43.27 -25.89
N SER A 42 -30.34 -43.53 -26.91
CA SER A 42 -29.49 -42.56 -27.58
C SER A 42 -30.34 -41.73 -28.54
N ARG A 43 -30.24 -40.39 -28.48
CA ARG A 43 -30.37 -39.50 -29.65
C ARG A 43 -29.95 -38.06 -29.35
N GLY A 44 -28.94 -37.61 -30.10
CA GLY A 44 -28.66 -36.22 -30.51
C GLY A 44 -28.22 -35.26 -29.40
N GLY A 45 -27.00 -34.76 -29.35
CA GLY A 45 -26.26 -34.15 -30.46
C GLY A 45 -26.43 -32.63 -30.37
N GLY A 46 -25.54 -31.96 -29.62
CA GLY A 46 -25.53 -30.50 -29.43
C GLY A 46 -24.29 -30.10 -28.65
N GLY A 47 -23.14 -30.07 -29.34
CA GLY A 47 -21.86 -29.72 -28.76
C GLY A 47 -21.82 -28.25 -28.31
N GLY A 48 -21.73 -28.05 -27.01
CA GLY A 48 -21.31 -26.79 -26.40
C GLY A 48 -19.99 -27.03 -25.68
N SER A 49 -18.89 -26.57 -26.28
CA SER A 49 -17.55 -26.57 -25.70
C SER A 49 -17.57 -25.99 -24.29
N ARG A 50 -17.44 -26.85 -23.27
CA ARG A 50 -17.13 -26.44 -21.89
C ARG A 50 -15.68 -26.00 -21.85
N GLY A 51 -15.44 -24.75 -22.22
CA GLY A 51 -14.22 -24.02 -21.90
C GLY A 51 -14.08 -23.90 -20.38
N GLY A 52 -12.88 -24.21 -19.89
CA GLY A 52 -12.56 -24.30 -18.47
C GLY A 52 -12.92 -23.03 -17.70
N ARG A 53 -13.59 -23.22 -16.57
CA ARG A 53 -13.74 -22.20 -15.52
C ARG A 53 -12.38 -21.98 -14.85
N GLY A 54 -11.57 -21.10 -15.43
CA GLY A 54 -10.56 -20.34 -14.69
C GLY A 54 -11.27 -19.20 -13.94
N GLY A 55 -11.23 -19.22 -12.61
CA GLY A 55 -11.86 -18.21 -11.77
C GLY A 55 -11.18 -16.85 -11.91
N GLY A 56 -11.82 -15.93 -12.65
CA GLY A 56 -11.56 -14.49 -12.58
C GLY A 56 -12.81 -13.79 -12.05
N GLY A 57 -12.79 -13.34 -10.80
CA GLY A 57 -13.79 -12.37 -10.31
C GLY A 57 -13.65 -11.06 -11.09
N GLY A 58 -14.75 -10.34 -11.33
CA GLY A 58 -14.74 -9.11 -12.13
C GLY A 58 -15.55 -9.13 -13.42
N GLY A 59 -16.41 -10.12 -13.65
CA GLY A 59 -17.28 -10.19 -14.85
C GLY A 59 -18.62 -9.47 -14.68
N SER A 60 -18.96 -9.02 -13.47
CA SER A 60 -20.27 -8.44 -13.15
C SER A 60 -20.25 -6.92 -12.99
N LEU A 61 -19.06 -6.32 -12.84
CA LEU A 61 -18.90 -4.89 -12.66
C LEU A 61 -19.22 -4.13 -13.96
N ARG A 62 -20.39 -3.50 -14.01
CA ARG A 62 -20.82 -2.71 -15.17
C ARG A 62 -20.28 -1.29 -15.05
N LYS A 63 -19.72 -0.75 -16.14
CA LYS A 63 -19.30 0.66 -16.22
C LYS A 63 -20.53 1.57 -16.04
N PRO A 64 -20.51 2.53 -15.08
CA PRO A 64 -21.54 3.54 -14.97
C PRO A 64 -21.56 4.38 -16.24
N ASN A 65 -22.75 4.77 -16.68
CA ASN A 65 -22.88 5.66 -17.81
C ASN A 65 -22.77 7.12 -17.35
N TRP A 66 -21.55 7.65 -17.39
CA TRP A 66 -21.24 9.00 -16.89
C TRP A 66 -21.93 10.13 -17.66
N ASP A 67 -22.38 9.89 -18.89
CA ASP A 67 -23.09 10.89 -19.70
C ASP A 67 -24.51 11.17 -19.16
N TYR A 68 -25.10 10.21 -18.44
CA TYR A 68 -26.45 10.31 -17.88
C TYR A 68 -26.45 10.54 -16.36
N GLU A 69 -25.29 10.53 -15.72
CA GLU A 69 -25.15 10.83 -14.30
C GLU A 69 -25.05 12.35 -14.12
N ASN A 70 -25.90 12.94 -13.27
CA ASN A 70 -25.82 14.37 -12.95
C ASN A 70 -24.62 14.62 -12.02
N LEU A 71 -23.45 14.76 -12.62
CA LEU A 71 -22.18 14.96 -11.93
C LEU A 71 -22.15 16.32 -11.24
N LYS A 72 -22.27 16.32 -9.92
CA LYS A 72 -22.10 17.55 -9.12
C LYS A 72 -20.72 18.16 -9.39
N PRO A 73 -20.64 19.46 -9.73
CA PRO A 73 -19.36 20.15 -9.84
C PRO A 73 -18.60 20.09 -8.51
N PHE A 74 -17.28 20.07 -8.60
CA PHE A 74 -16.39 20.16 -7.43
C PHE A 74 -15.23 21.07 -7.76
N LYS A 75 -14.70 21.75 -6.74
CA LYS A 75 -13.50 22.58 -6.88
C LYS A 75 -12.28 21.66 -6.96
N LYS A 76 -11.34 21.97 -7.86
CA LYS A 76 -10.07 21.23 -8.05
C LYS A 76 -8.85 22.04 -7.68
N ASP A 77 -8.87 23.32 -8.03
CA ASP A 77 -7.77 24.23 -7.78
C ASP A 77 -8.00 24.96 -6.46
N PHE A 78 -7.16 24.64 -5.49
CA PHE A 78 -7.13 25.27 -4.17
C PHE A 78 -5.79 25.95 -3.92
N TYR A 79 -4.88 25.93 -4.89
CA TYR A 79 -3.54 26.43 -4.70
C TYR A 79 -3.55 27.95 -4.79
N VAL A 80 -3.24 28.58 -3.66
CA VAL A 80 -2.96 30.01 -3.60
C VAL A 80 -1.46 30.15 -3.34
N PRO A 81 -0.66 30.64 -4.30
CA PRO A 81 0.79 30.76 -4.10
C PRO A 81 1.08 31.74 -2.96
N HIS A 82 2.03 31.38 -2.10
CA HIS A 82 2.53 32.32 -1.09
C HIS A 82 3.26 33.48 -1.76
N VAL A 83 3.17 34.69 -1.18
CA VAL A 83 3.75 35.91 -1.75
C VAL A 83 5.24 35.77 -2.06
N ASN A 84 5.99 35.07 -1.19
CA ASN A 84 7.42 34.79 -1.42
C ASN A 84 7.65 33.90 -2.64
N VAL A 85 6.78 32.91 -2.87
CA VAL A 85 6.89 31.96 -3.98
C VAL A 85 6.53 32.64 -5.30
N GLN A 86 5.52 33.52 -5.28
CA GLN A 86 5.08 34.30 -6.43
C GLN A 86 6.13 35.34 -6.86
N ASN A 87 6.75 36.02 -5.90
CA ASN A 87 7.74 37.06 -6.16
C ASN A 87 9.18 36.53 -6.28
N ARG A 88 9.40 35.21 -6.11
CA ARG A 88 10.72 34.61 -6.20
C ARG A 88 11.31 34.81 -7.59
N HIS A 89 12.53 35.33 -7.65
CA HIS A 89 13.18 35.63 -8.91
C HIS A 89 13.37 34.35 -9.74
N PRO A 90 13.09 34.34 -11.06
CA PRO A 90 13.17 33.12 -11.89
C PRO A 90 14.51 32.38 -11.81
N ARG A 91 15.62 33.13 -11.69
CA ARG A 91 16.97 32.53 -11.50
C ARG A 91 17.10 31.76 -10.18
N GLU A 92 16.47 32.22 -9.11
CA GLU A 92 16.50 31.53 -7.81
C GLU A 92 15.65 30.26 -7.87
N VAL A 93 14.49 30.32 -8.53
CA VAL A 93 13.65 29.14 -8.78
C VAL A 93 14.43 28.08 -9.57
N GLU A 94 15.11 28.49 -10.64
CA GLU A 94 15.89 27.58 -11.47
C GLU A 94 17.12 27.03 -10.73
N ALA A 95 17.80 27.86 -9.94
CA ALA A 95 18.90 27.42 -9.08
C ALA A 95 18.45 26.38 -8.05
N TYR A 96 17.30 26.59 -7.41
CA TYR A 96 16.71 25.62 -6.47
C TYR A 96 16.34 24.30 -7.18
N ARG A 97 15.75 24.38 -8.37
CA ARG A 97 15.44 23.19 -9.17
C ARG A 97 16.69 22.43 -9.57
N ALA A 98 17.75 23.12 -9.99
CA ALA A 98 19.02 22.51 -10.32
C ALA A 98 19.67 21.82 -9.09
N ASP A 99 19.71 22.51 -7.95
CA ASP A 99 20.25 21.99 -6.68
C ASP A 99 19.51 20.73 -6.22
N LYS A 100 18.18 20.79 -6.20
CA LYS A 100 17.32 19.66 -5.78
C LYS A 100 17.06 18.64 -6.90
N GLN A 101 17.72 18.79 -8.06
CA GLN A 101 17.59 17.92 -9.23
C GLN A 101 16.13 17.73 -9.69
N ILE A 102 15.35 18.81 -9.67
CA ILE A 102 13.96 18.85 -10.09
C ILE A 102 13.91 19.07 -11.61
N THR A 103 13.29 18.14 -12.32
CA THR A 103 12.96 18.28 -13.74
C THR A 103 11.44 18.27 -13.92
N LEU A 104 10.93 19.20 -14.72
CA LEU A 104 9.50 19.35 -15.00
C LEU A 104 9.21 19.18 -16.50
N LYS A 105 8.08 18.56 -16.81
CA LYS A 105 7.48 18.54 -18.15
C LYS A 105 6.01 18.93 -18.02
N GLY A 106 5.61 19.98 -18.73
CA GLY A 106 4.26 20.56 -18.69
C GLY A 106 4.33 22.09 -18.70
N ASP A 107 3.21 22.74 -19.02
CA ASP A 107 3.15 24.18 -19.22
C ASP A 107 2.62 24.92 -17.99
N ALA A 108 3.16 26.13 -17.74
CA ALA A 108 2.70 27.04 -16.69
C ALA A 108 2.56 26.39 -15.29
N LEU A 109 3.65 25.78 -14.83
CA LEU A 109 3.68 25.04 -13.56
C LEU A 109 4.00 25.97 -12.37
N PRO A 110 3.37 25.78 -11.20
CA PRO A 110 3.69 26.53 -10.00
C PRO A 110 5.17 26.43 -9.61
N ASN A 111 5.71 27.50 -9.03
CA ASN A 111 7.05 27.51 -8.46
C ASN A 111 7.13 26.57 -7.23
N PRO A 112 8.30 25.95 -6.98
CA PRO A 112 8.47 25.11 -5.80
C PRO A 112 8.44 25.96 -4.52
N ILE A 113 7.89 25.39 -3.45
CA ILE A 113 8.01 25.93 -2.11
C ILE A 113 9.35 25.52 -1.50
N GLN A 114 9.97 26.37 -0.69
CA GLN A 114 11.21 26.05 0.02
C GLN A 114 10.97 25.79 1.51
N PHE A 115 9.91 26.38 2.09
CA PHE A 115 9.53 26.22 3.49
C PHE A 115 8.07 25.74 3.60
N PHE A 116 7.68 25.08 4.69
CA PHE A 116 6.32 24.55 4.85
C PHE A 116 5.26 25.67 4.84
N GLU A 117 5.58 26.82 5.40
CA GLU A 117 4.74 28.01 5.47
C GLU A 117 4.39 28.56 4.08
N GLU A 118 5.26 28.34 3.10
CA GLU A 118 5.04 28.75 1.71
C GLU A 118 4.02 27.86 0.97
N GLY A 119 3.67 26.70 1.53
CA GLY A 119 2.66 25.80 0.99
C GLY A 119 1.23 26.29 1.16
N ASN A 120 0.99 27.32 1.99
CA ASN A 120 -0.34 27.82 2.35
C ASN A 120 -1.31 26.70 2.76
N PHE A 121 -0.79 25.68 3.45
CA PHE A 121 -1.62 24.61 3.98
C PHE A 121 -2.50 25.12 5.13
N PRO A 122 -3.72 24.58 5.30
CA PRO A 122 -4.55 24.87 6.46
C PRO A 122 -3.87 24.50 7.79
N ASP A 123 -4.23 25.19 8.87
CA ASP A 123 -3.61 25.04 10.20
C ASP A 123 -3.60 23.60 10.73
N TYR A 124 -4.64 22.81 10.42
CA TYR A 124 -4.71 21.40 10.83
C TYR A 124 -3.63 20.54 10.15
N VAL A 125 -3.26 20.86 8.90
CA VAL A 125 -2.15 20.19 8.19
C VAL A 125 -0.82 20.65 8.77
N MET A 126 -0.64 21.97 8.95
CA MET A 126 0.59 22.55 9.48
C MET A 126 0.88 22.05 10.90
N THR A 127 -0.14 21.87 11.73
CA THR A 127 -0.02 21.26 13.06
C THR A 127 0.49 19.82 12.96
N GLY A 128 -0.03 19.05 12.01
CA GLY A 128 0.46 17.70 11.71
C GLY A 128 1.92 17.67 11.29
N ILE A 129 2.32 18.55 10.36
CA ILE A 129 3.70 18.68 9.90
C ILE A 129 4.64 18.99 11.07
N ARG A 130 4.28 19.97 11.92
CA ARG A 130 5.07 20.36 13.10
C ARG A 130 5.19 19.21 14.11
N LYS A 131 4.12 18.44 14.32
CA LYS A 131 4.13 17.29 15.24
C LYS A 131 5.08 16.18 14.78
N GLN A 132 5.27 16.02 13.47
CA GLN A 132 6.22 15.05 12.92
C GLN A 132 7.68 15.52 13.02
N GLY A 133 7.93 16.80 13.32
CA GLY A 133 9.27 17.35 13.52
C GLY A 133 10.11 17.49 12.24
N PHE A 134 9.47 17.60 11.07
CA PHE A 134 10.18 17.84 9.82
C PHE A 134 10.73 19.28 9.77
N SER A 135 11.96 19.45 9.27
CA SER A 135 12.60 20.76 9.14
C SER A 135 12.21 21.51 7.87
N GLU A 136 12.17 20.81 6.74
CA GLU A 136 11.87 21.37 5.42
C GLU A 136 11.15 20.34 4.53
N PRO A 137 10.37 20.79 3.53
CA PRO A 137 9.80 19.88 2.54
C PRO A 137 10.89 19.19 1.72
N THR A 138 10.69 17.90 1.42
CA THR A 138 11.59 17.20 0.49
C THR A 138 11.41 17.75 -0.93
N ALA A 139 12.39 17.55 -1.83
CA ALA A 139 12.33 18.06 -3.21
C ALA A 139 11.04 17.66 -3.96
N ILE A 140 10.58 16.42 -3.77
CA ILE A 140 9.34 15.94 -4.39
C ILE A 140 8.10 16.62 -3.78
N GLN A 141 8.11 16.95 -2.49
CA GLN A 141 7.02 17.66 -1.81
C GLN A 141 7.01 19.14 -2.19
N ALA A 142 8.18 19.79 -2.18
CA ALA A 142 8.42 21.18 -2.52
C ALA A 142 7.79 21.57 -3.87
N GLN A 143 7.99 20.74 -4.89
CA GLN A 143 7.42 20.97 -6.22
C GLN A 143 6.07 20.27 -6.43
N GLY A 144 5.87 19.10 -5.80
CA GLY A 144 4.67 18.28 -5.99
C GLY A 144 3.42 18.84 -5.31
N TRP A 145 3.52 19.44 -4.12
CA TRP A 145 2.36 19.98 -3.42
C TRP A 145 1.68 21.13 -4.16
N PRO A 146 2.39 22.16 -4.66
CA PRO A 146 1.76 23.19 -5.50
C PRO A 146 1.03 22.62 -6.72
N ILE A 147 1.64 21.64 -7.40
CA ILE A 147 1.04 21.00 -8.59
C ILE A 147 -0.22 20.21 -8.19
N ALA A 148 -0.14 19.37 -7.15
CA ALA A 148 -1.27 18.58 -6.67
C ALA A 148 -2.42 19.47 -6.17
N MET A 149 -2.12 20.54 -5.45
CA MET A 149 -3.10 21.50 -4.93
C MET A 149 -3.76 22.34 -6.03
N SER A 150 -3.11 22.49 -7.19
CA SER A 150 -3.67 23.17 -8.36
C SER A 150 -4.73 22.33 -9.11
N GLY A 151 -4.96 21.09 -8.68
CA GLY A 151 -5.96 20.21 -9.28
C GLY A 151 -5.54 19.56 -10.60
N ARG A 152 -4.29 19.74 -11.02
CA ARG A 152 -3.73 19.15 -12.23
C ARG A 152 -3.47 17.65 -12.07
N ASN A 153 -3.65 16.92 -13.16
CA ASN A 153 -3.17 15.55 -13.23
C ASN A 153 -1.63 15.54 -13.22
N MET A 154 -1.03 14.59 -12.52
CA MET A 154 0.42 14.56 -12.40
C MET A 154 1.04 13.17 -12.29
N VAL A 155 2.27 13.05 -12.78
CA VAL A 155 3.18 11.93 -12.53
C VAL A 155 4.34 12.46 -11.69
N GLY A 156 4.51 11.94 -10.48
CA GLY A 156 5.62 12.27 -9.57
C GLY A 156 6.62 11.12 -9.46
N ILE A 157 7.85 11.34 -9.93
CA ILE A 157 8.92 10.35 -9.96
C ILE A 157 10.03 10.79 -9.02
N ALA A 158 10.28 9.98 -8.00
CA ALA A 158 11.38 10.20 -7.06
C ALA A 158 11.75 8.88 -6.37
N GLN A 159 13.00 8.75 -5.97
CA GLN A 159 13.51 7.55 -5.28
C GLN A 159 12.68 7.14 -4.05
N THR A 160 12.81 5.89 -3.62
CA THR A 160 12.20 5.42 -2.36
C THR A 160 12.72 6.23 -1.16
N GLY A 161 11.85 6.49 -0.18
CA GLY A 161 12.20 7.30 1.00
C GLY A 161 12.26 8.82 0.75
N SER A 162 11.90 9.31 -0.43
CA SER A 162 11.84 10.75 -0.75
C SER A 162 10.60 11.48 -0.20
N GLY A 163 9.70 10.79 0.50
CA GLY A 163 8.50 11.40 1.10
C GLY A 163 7.30 11.54 0.15
N LYS A 164 7.21 10.73 -0.92
CA LYS A 164 6.08 10.71 -1.87
C LYS A 164 4.71 10.55 -1.21
N THR A 165 4.63 9.74 -0.15
CA THR A 165 3.37 9.48 0.58
C THR A 165 2.72 10.76 1.09
N LEU A 166 3.49 11.63 1.75
CA LEU A 166 2.98 12.96 2.16
C LEU A 166 2.76 13.89 0.97
N GLY A 167 3.49 13.67 -0.12
CA GLY A 167 3.30 14.33 -1.42
C GLY A 167 1.85 14.28 -1.92
N TYR A 168 1.17 13.14 -1.74
CA TYR A 168 -0.23 12.98 -2.16
C TYR A 168 -1.25 12.95 -1.02
N ILE A 169 -0.87 12.55 0.20
CA ILE A 169 -1.82 12.51 1.34
C ILE A 169 -2.22 13.92 1.79
N LEU A 170 -1.28 14.86 1.90
CA LEU A 170 -1.62 16.20 2.40
C LEU A 170 -2.53 16.96 1.42
N PRO A 171 -2.25 16.98 0.11
CA PRO A 171 -3.20 17.56 -0.84
C PRO A 171 -4.55 16.83 -0.87
N ALA A 172 -4.59 15.49 -0.69
CA ALA A 172 -5.85 14.76 -0.60
C ALA A 172 -6.73 15.24 0.58
N ILE A 173 -6.13 15.48 1.75
CA ILE A 173 -6.86 15.99 2.93
C ILE A 173 -7.42 17.39 2.65
N VAL A 174 -6.63 18.29 2.04
CA VAL A 174 -7.12 19.62 1.69
C VAL A 174 -8.24 19.54 0.64
N HIS A 175 -8.08 18.69 -0.37
CA HIS A 175 -9.10 18.42 -1.38
C HIS A 175 -10.41 17.96 -0.76
N ILE A 176 -10.36 16.99 0.16
CA ILE A 176 -11.54 16.46 0.88
C ILE A 176 -12.26 17.56 1.67
N ASN A 177 -11.52 18.36 2.43
CA ASN A 177 -12.10 19.38 3.30
C ASN A 177 -12.74 20.55 2.52
N ASN A 178 -12.44 20.67 1.23
CA ASN A 178 -13.09 21.62 0.34
C ASN A 178 -14.26 21.00 -0.46
N GLN A 179 -14.71 19.80 -0.10
CA GLN A 179 -15.90 19.18 -0.67
C GLN A 179 -17.05 19.10 0.32
N GLN A 180 -18.25 18.81 -0.20
CA GLN A 180 -19.40 18.52 0.66
C GLN A 180 -19.10 17.29 1.54
N PRO A 181 -19.50 17.29 2.82
CA PRO A 181 -19.39 16.12 3.68
C PRO A 181 -20.04 14.88 3.05
N LEU A 182 -19.61 13.71 3.49
CA LEU A 182 -20.20 12.45 3.03
C LEU A 182 -21.62 12.28 3.58
N ASN A 183 -22.54 11.88 2.70
CA ASN A 183 -23.86 11.38 3.10
C ASN A 183 -23.82 9.87 3.30
N ARG A 184 -24.85 9.32 3.93
CA ARG A 184 -25.02 7.86 4.01
C ARG A 184 -25.12 7.27 2.60
N GLY A 185 -24.33 6.23 2.33
CA GLY A 185 -24.26 5.58 1.02
C GLY A 185 -23.28 6.22 0.03
N ASP A 186 -22.66 7.36 0.38
CA ASP A 186 -21.58 7.92 -0.41
C ASP A 186 -20.32 7.04 -0.32
N GLY A 187 -19.64 6.89 -1.46
CA GLY A 187 -18.30 6.32 -1.52
C GLY A 187 -17.20 7.32 -1.14
N PRO A 188 -15.92 6.90 -1.16
CA PRO A 188 -14.80 7.77 -0.82
C PRO A 188 -14.61 8.92 -1.82
N ILE A 189 -14.05 10.02 -1.33
CA ILE A 189 -13.66 11.18 -2.15
C ILE A 189 -12.26 10.97 -2.73
N ALA A 190 -11.35 10.42 -1.92
CA ALA A 190 -10.01 10.06 -2.33
C ALA A 190 -9.82 8.54 -2.34
N LEU A 191 -9.30 8.01 -3.45
CA LEU A 191 -8.94 6.61 -3.59
C LEU A 191 -7.43 6.50 -3.83
N ILE A 192 -6.75 5.68 -3.04
CA ILE A 192 -5.32 5.41 -3.17
C ILE A 192 -5.14 3.92 -3.44
N LEU A 193 -4.60 3.61 -4.62
CA LEU A 193 -4.34 2.24 -5.04
C LEU A 193 -2.86 1.90 -4.83
N ALA A 194 -2.61 0.75 -4.19
CA ALA A 194 -1.28 0.22 -3.94
C ALA A 194 -1.19 -1.26 -4.38
N PRO A 195 -0.01 -1.73 -4.84
CA PRO A 195 0.15 -3.09 -5.36
C PRO A 195 0.14 -4.18 -4.28
N THR A 196 0.59 -3.84 -3.07
CA THR A 196 0.72 -4.81 -1.96
C THR A 196 -0.14 -4.40 -0.78
N ARG A 197 -0.48 -5.39 0.05
CA ARG A 197 -1.36 -5.19 1.21
C ARG A 197 -0.61 -4.42 2.30
N GLU A 198 0.66 -4.75 2.43
CA GLU A 198 1.61 -4.20 3.38
C GLU A 198 1.84 -2.70 3.10
N LEU A 199 2.00 -2.33 1.81
CA LEU A 199 2.09 -0.91 1.42
C LEU A 199 0.79 -0.16 1.71
N ALA A 200 -0.35 -0.75 1.36
CA ALA A 200 -1.66 -0.14 1.62
C ALA A 200 -1.87 0.14 3.12
N GLN A 201 -1.45 -0.76 4.01
CA GLN A 201 -1.50 -0.54 5.46
C GLN A 201 -0.54 0.57 5.91
N GLN A 202 0.65 0.68 5.33
CA GLN A 202 1.59 1.76 5.65
C GLN A 202 1.05 3.13 5.27
N ILE A 203 0.50 3.25 4.07
CA ILE A 203 -0.17 4.48 3.62
C ILE A 203 -1.34 4.81 4.55
N GLN A 204 -2.11 3.81 5.00
CA GLN A 204 -3.19 4.02 5.96
C GLN A 204 -2.71 4.61 7.30
N THR A 205 -1.58 4.12 7.83
CA THR A 205 -0.98 4.67 9.05
C THR A 205 -0.67 6.15 8.87
N VAL A 206 0.01 6.50 7.77
CA VAL A 206 0.33 7.92 7.46
C VAL A 206 -0.95 8.73 7.28
N ALA A 207 -1.95 8.22 6.56
CA ALA A 207 -3.24 8.89 6.39
C ALA A 207 -3.96 9.11 7.74
N SER A 208 -3.80 8.21 8.71
CA SER A 208 -4.42 8.31 10.03
C SER A 208 -3.76 9.39 10.91
N ASP A 209 -2.42 9.51 10.82
CA ASP A 209 -1.67 10.51 11.59
C ASP A 209 -2.10 11.95 11.24
N PHE A 210 -2.44 12.21 9.97
CA PHE A 210 -2.91 13.53 9.52
C PHE A 210 -4.44 13.65 9.45
N GLY A 211 -5.15 12.54 9.16
CA GLY A 211 -6.61 12.51 9.09
C GLY A 211 -7.28 12.76 10.44
N SER A 212 -6.69 12.28 11.53
CA SER A 212 -7.20 12.51 12.89
C SER A 212 -7.23 13.99 13.29
N LEU A 213 -6.35 14.83 12.71
CA LEU A 213 -6.31 16.28 12.97
C LEU A 213 -7.33 17.06 12.14
N SER A 214 -7.91 16.43 11.11
CA SER A 214 -8.75 17.07 10.10
C SER A 214 -10.15 16.48 9.97
N TYR A 215 -10.55 15.59 10.89
CA TYR A 215 -11.81 14.84 10.87
C TYR A 215 -12.02 14.01 9.58
N VAL A 216 -10.93 13.63 8.92
CA VAL A 216 -10.94 12.81 7.70
C VAL A 216 -10.77 11.34 8.10
N ARG A 217 -11.81 10.54 7.88
CA ARG A 217 -11.78 9.10 8.15
C ARG A 217 -11.15 8.37 6.97
N ASN A 218 -10.42 7.30 7.29
CA ASN A 218 -9.81 6.44 6.30
C ASN A 218 -10.02 4.97 6.64
N THR A 219 -9.92 4.10 5.62
CA THR A 219 -9.84 2.64 5.81
C THR A 219 -8.92 2.03 4.77
N CYS A 220 -8.41 0.83 5.07
CA CYS A 220 -7.57 0.05 4.18
C CYS A 220 -8.25 -1.27 3.79
N ILE A 221 -8.44 -1.48 2.49
CA ILE A 221 -9.12 -2.67 1.96
C ILE A 221 -8.16 -3.54 1.14
N PHE A 222 -8.05 -4.81 1.54
CA PHE A 222 -7.14 -5.74 0.90
C PHE A 222 -7.52 -7.20 1.10
N GLY A 223 -7.08 -8.04 0.17
CA GLY A 223 -7.30 -9.49 0.16
C GLY A 223 -6.70 -10.21 1.38
N GLY A 224 -7.14 -11.43 1.68
CA GLY A 224 -6.54 -12.26 2.75
C GLY A 224 -6.92 -11.88 4.19
N ALA A 225 -7.53 -10.72 4.43
CA ALA A 225 -8.17 -10.36 5.69
C ALA A 225 -9.70 -10.52 5.62
N PRO A 226 -10.40 -10.72 6.78
CA PRO A 226 -11.85 -10.82 6.84
C PRO A 226 -12.56 -9.62 6.22
N LYS A 227 -13.60 -9.87 5.41
CA LYS A 227 -14.34 -8.80 4.71
C LYS A 227 -15.20 -7.95 5.64
N GLY A 228 -15.73 -8.54 6.73
CA GLY A 228 -16.76 -7.90 7.55
C GLY A 228 -16.34 -6.58 8.19
N GLY A 229 -15.09 -6.46 8.67
CA GLY A 229 -14.56 -5.20 9.21
C GLY A 229 -14.43 -4.13 8.13
N GLN A 230 -13.79 -4.48 7.02
CA GLN A 230 -13.60 -3.59 5.87
C GLN A 230 -14.94 -3.11 5.27
N ALA A 231 -15.93 -4.00 5.14
CA ALA A 231 -17.27 -3.67 4.65
C ALA A 231 -17.97 -2.67 5.58
N ARG A 232 -17.91 -2.91 6.89
CA ARG A 232 -18.51 -2.02 7.90
C ARG A 232 -17.88 -0.63 7.87
N ASP A 233 -16.58 -0.52 7.68
CA ASP A 233 -15.89 0.77 7.57
C ASP A 233 -16.37 1.53 6.33
N LEU A 234 -16.47 0.85 5.17
CA LEU A 234 -16.98 1.43 3.94
C LEU A 234 -18.44 1.90 4.08
N GLU A 235 -19.31 1.07 4.67
CA GLU A 235 -20.73 1.38 4.88
C GLU A 235 -20.96 2.55 5.85
N ARG A 236 -20.05 2.74 6.83
CA ARG A 236 -20.05 3.90 7.73
C ARG A 236 -19.65 5.21 7.03
N GLY A 237 -19.07 5.11 5.83
CA GLY A 237 -18.52 6.22 5.08
C GLY A 237 -17.11 6.58 5.53
N VAL A 238 -16.19 6.65 4.57
CA VAL A 238 -14.79 7.04 4.74
C VAL A 238 -14.41 8.00 3.63
N GLU A 239 -13.72 9.08 3.95
CA GLU A 239 -13.30 10.08 2.97
C GLU A 239 -12.11 9.60 2.14
N ILE A 240 -11.18 8.85 2.75
CA ILE A 240 -10.03 8.21 2.09
C ILE A 240 -10.18 6.68 2.10
N CYS A 241 -10.11 6.06 0.93
CA CYS A 241 -9.99 4.61 0.80
C CYS A 241 -8.60 4.26 0.27
N ILE A 242 -7.83 3.47 1.02
CA ILE A 242 -6.57 2.88 0.56
C ILE A 242 -6.85 1.42 0.19
N ALA A 243 -6.46 0.98 -1.00
CA ALA A 243 -6.90 -0.31 -1.49
C ALA A 243 -5.87 -1.06 -2.33
N THR A 244 -5.88 -2.39 -2.19
CA THR A 244 -5.37 -3.28 -3.25
C THR A 244 -6.48 -3.57 -4.27
N PRO A 245 -6.18 -3.60 -5.59
CA PRO A 245 -7.21 -3.61 -6.64
C PRO A 245 -8.23 -4.75 -6.51
N GLY A 246 -7.77 -5.99 -6.29
CA GLY A 246 -8.65 -7.16 -6.27
C GLY A 246 -9.74 -7.12 -5.19
N ARG A 247 -9.43 -6.61 -3.98
CA ARG A 247 -10.45 -6.48 -2.91
C ARG A 247 -11.42 -5.34 -3.17
N LEU A 248 -10.94 -4.23 -3.73
CA LEU A 248 -11.80 -3.12 -4.10
C LEU A 248 -12.81 -3.54 -5.16
N ILE A 249 -12.38 -4.24 -6.21
CA ILE A 249 -13.28 -4.76 -7.26
C ILE A 249 -14.39 -5.64 -6.64
N ASP A 250 -14.04 -6.56 -5.73
CA ASP A 250 -15.02 -7.41 -5.04
C ASP A 250 -16.03 -6.61 -4.21
N PHE A 251 -15.64 -5.50 -3.58
CA PHE A 251 -16.58 -4.62 -2.87
C PHE A 251 -17.42 -3.74 -3.80
N LEU A 252 -16.89 -3.32 -4.94
CA LEU A 252 -17.64 -2.59 -5.96
C LEU A 252 -18.69 -3.50 -6.61
N GLU A 253 -18.32 -4.74 -6.95
CA GLU A 253 -19.26 -5.72 -7.54
C GLU A 253 -20.42 -6.08 -6.61
N ARG A 254 -20.16 -6.11 -5.29
CA ARG A 254 -21.20 -6.36 -4.28
C ARG A 254 -22.05 -5.14 -3.94
N GLY A 255 -21.66 -3.94 -4.39
CA GLY A 255 -22.28 -2.69 -3.98
C GLY A 255 -22.03 -2.30 -2.52
N THR A 256 -21.01 -2.87 -1.88
CA THR A 256 -20.59 -2.48 -0.51
C THR A 256 -20.03 -1.06 -0.48
N THR A 257 -19.42 -0.62 -1.59
CA THR A 257 -19.02 0.76 -1.82
C THR A 257 -19.23 1.13 -3.28
N ASN A 258 -19.00 2.40 -3.62
CA ASN A 258 -19.04 2.93 -4.98
C ASN A 258 -17.97 4.02 -5.14
N LEU A 259 -17.69 4.47 -6.36
CA LEU A 259 -16.71 5.53 -6.62
C LEU A 259 -17.33 6.79 -7.24
N ARG A 260 -18.63 7.03 -7.02
CA ARG A 260 -19.35 8.19 -7.58
C ARG A 260 -18.86 9.53 -7.03
N ARG A 261 -18.40 9.54 -5.78
CA ARG A 261 -17.80 10.71 -5.10
C ARG A 261 -16.29 10.83 -5.30
N CYS A 262 -15.65 9.82 -5.90
CA CYS A 262 -14.20 9.80 -6.03
C CYS A 262 -13.75 10.85 -7.06
N THR A 263 -12.99 11.82 -6.59
CA THR A 263 -12.53 12.98 -7.37
C THR A 263 -11.01 13.18 -7.27
N TYR A 264 -10.34 12.43 -6.39
CA TYR A 264 -8.90 12.42 -6.20
C TYR A 264 -8.41 10.96 -6.23
N LEU A 265 -7.77 10.54 -7.33
CA LEU A 265 -7.26 9.20 -7.52
C LEU A 265 -5.74 9.20 -7.45
N VAL A 266 -5.18 8.34 -6.60
CA VAL A 266 -3.74 8.10 -6.51
C VAL A 266 -3.42 6.67 -6.94
N LEU A 267 -2.44 6.52 -7.82
CA LEU A 267 -1.78 5.25 -8.11
C LEU A 267 -0.36 5.33 -7.53
N ASP A 268 -0.12 4.64 -6.41
CA ASP A 268 1.21 4.53 -5.82
C ASP A 268 1.92 3.28 -6.35
N GLU A 269 3.25 3.36 -6.50
CA GLU A 269 4.05 2.38 -7.26
C GLU A 269 3.45 2.15 -8.67
N ALA A 270 3.15 3.24 -9.38
CA ALA A 270 2.36 3.22 -10.61
C ALA A 270 2.96 2.37 -11.74
N ASP A 271 4.29 2.26 -11.83
CA ASP A 271 4.98 1.33 -12.73
C ASP A 271 4.62 -0.13 -12.47
N ARG A 272 4.42 -0.52 -11.21
CA ARG A 272 3.95 -1.86 -10.84
C ARG A 272 2.46 -2.03 -11.07
N MET A 273 1.67 -1.00 -10.80
CA MET A 273 0.22 -1.05 -11.01
C MET A 273 -0.17 -1.10 -12.48
N LEU A 274 0.69 -0.58 -13.37
CA LEU A 274 0.53 -0.59 -14.81
C LEU A 274 1.29 -1.73 -15.50
N ASP A 275 1.97 -2.60 -14.75
CA ASP A 275 2.52 -3.85 -15.27
C ASP A 275 1.37 -4.81 -15.69
N MET A 276 1.65 -5.73 -16.62
CA MET A 276 0.67 -6.60 -17.29
C MET A 276 -0.21 -7.42 -16.34
N GLY A 277 0.19 -7.59 -15.07
CA GLY A 277 -0.60 -8.31 -14.05
C GLY A 277 -1.69 -7.48 -13.37
N PHE A 278 -1.53 -6.16 -13.24
CA PHE A 278 -2.47 -5.29 -12.51
C PHE A 278 -3.30 -4.39 -13.42
N GLU A 279 -2.79 -4.07 -14.62
CA GLU A 279 -3.44 -3.15 -15.56
C GLU A 279 -4.93 -3.48 -15.79
N PRO A 280 -5.36 -4.74 -16.00
CA PRO A 280 -6.78 -5.02 -16.25
C PRO A 280 -7.66 -4.73 -15.03
N GLN A 281 -7.11 -4.84 -13.82
CA GLN A 281 -7.81 -4.51 -12.58
C GLN A 281 -7.88 -2.98 -12.39
N ILE A 282 -6.80 -2.27 -12.70
CA ILE A 282 -6.75 -0.81 -12.67
C ILE A 282 -7.75 -0.20 -13.63
N ARG A 283 -7.78 -0.67 -14.89
CA ARG A 283 -8.75 -0.23 -15.89
C ARG A 283 -10.19 -0.37 -15.39
N LYS A 284 -10.54 -1.54 -14.87
CA LYS A 284 -11.87 -1.81 -14.29
C LYS A 284 -12.24 -0.84 -13.17
N ILE A 285 -11.29 -0.49 -12.30
CA ILE A 285 -11.54 0.46 -11.19
C ILE A 285 -11.71 1.88 -11.74
N ILE A 286 -10.81 2.32 -12.62
CA ILE A 286 -10.82 3.69 -13.16
C ILE A 286 -12.11 3.97 -13.95
N GLU A 287 -12.63 2.98 -14.69
CA GLU A 287 -13.90 3.10 -15.40
C GLU A 287 -15.11 3.36 -14.48
N GLN A 288 -14.99 3.01 -13.20
CA GLN A 288 -16.01 3.27 -12.17
C GLN A 288 -15.87 4.65 -11.53
N ILE A 289 -14.92 5.47 -11.97
CA ILE A 289 -14.71 6.83 -11.46
C ILE A 289 -15.08 7.84 -12.55
N ARG A 290 -15.72 8.94 -12.14
CA ARG A 290 -16.03 10.06 -13.03
C ARG A 290 -14.79 10.55 -13.81
N PRO A 291 -14.95 10.95 -15.09
CA PRO A 291 -13.82 11.28 -15.97
C PRO A 291 -13.11 12.57 -15.57
N ASP A 292 -13.81 13.50 -14.94
CA ASP A 292 -13.29 14.78 -14.46
C ASP A 292 -12.61 14.68 -13.09
N ARG A 293 -12.22 13.49 -12.62
CA ARG A 293 -11.37 13.33 -11.42
C ARG A 293 -9.96 13.93 -11.63
N GLN A 294 -9.26 14.23 -10.55
CA GLN A 294 -7.81 14.42 -10.56
C GLN A 294 -7.11 13.06 -10.42
N VAL A 295 -6.06 12.80 -11.20
CA VAL A 295 -5.26 11.57 -11.18
C VAL A 295 -3.81 11.91 -10.90
N LEU A 296 -3.25 11.27 -9.87
CA LEU A 296 -1.86 11.40 -9.49
C LEU A 296 -1.18 10.03 -9.49
N MET A 297 -0.16 9.86 -10.32
CA MET A 297 0.66 8.66 -10.36
C MET A 297 1.99 8.92 -9.69
N TRP A 298 2.42 8.02 -8.81
CA TRP A 298 3.68 8.16 -8.09
C TRP A 298 4.49 6.88 -8.23
N SER A 299 5.79 7.01 -8.52
CA SER A 299 6.68 5.85 -8.58
C SER A 299 8.14 6.26 -8.34
N ALA A 300 8.98 5.28 -8.04
CA ALA A 300 10.43 5.43 -8.09
C ALA A 300 10.99 5.25 -9.51
N THR A 301 10.30 4.53 -10.39
CA THR A 301 10.76 4.27 -11.76
C THR A 301 9.66 4.60 -12.77
N TRP A 302 10.05 5.06 -13.96
CA TRP A 302 9.08 5.44 -14.99
C TRP A 302 9.55 5.07 -16.39
N PRO A 303 9.61 3.76 -16.70
CA PRO A 303 10.09 3.26 -17.98
C PRO A 303 9.11 3.61 -19.13
N LYS A 304 9.56 3.48 -20.39
CA LYS A 304 8.79 3.94 -21.56
C LYS A 304 7.48 3.16 -21.75
N GLU A 305 7.50 1.87 -21.41
CA GLU A 305 6.36 0.97 -21.54
C GLU A 305 5.21 1.41 -20.61
N VAL A 306 5.55 1.80 -19.38
CA VAL A 306 4.60 2.32 -18.38
C VAL A 306 4.08 3.69 -18.79
N ARG A 307 4.92 4.56 -19.38
CA ARG A 307 4.49 5.90 -19.87
C ARG A 307 3.35 5.81 -20.88
N ASN A 308 3.48 4.92 -21.87
CA ASN A 308 2.47 4.76 -22.90
C ASN A 308 1.12 4.30 -22.30
N LEU A 309 1.16 3.40 -21.32
CA LEU A 309 -0.05 2.96 -20.62
C LEU A 309 -0.63 4.04 -19.72
N ALA A 310 0.20 4.84 -19.06
CA ALA A 310 -0.25 5.93 -18.19
C ALA A 310 -1.02 7.01 -18.97
N GLU A 311 -0.64 7.27 -20.22
CA GLU A 311 -1.32 8.23 -21.13
C GLU A 311 -2.76 7.81 -21.47
N GLU A 312 -3.14 6.54 -21.31
CA GLU A 312 -4.54 6.11 -21.44
C GLU A 312 -5.42 6.55 -20.25
N TYR A 313 -4.81 6.83 -19.10
CA TYR A 313 -5.51 7.17 -17.86
C TYR A 313 -5.39 8.64 -17.46
N LEU A 314 -4.44 9.36 -18.07
CA LEU A 314 -4.10 10.74 -17.78
C LEU A 314 -4.42 11.63 -18.99
N THR A 315 -5.28 12.62 -18.78
CA THR A 315 -5.50 13.71 -19.74
C THR A 315 -4.82 14.97 -19.23
N ASP A 316 -4.08 15.69 -20.08
CA ASP A 316 -3.42 16.97 -19.74
C ASP A 316 -2.68 16.94 -18.39
N TYR A 317 -1.59 16.16 -18.34
CA TYR A 317 -0.86 15.90 -17.10
C TYR A 317 0.53 16.53 -17.10
N THR A 318 1.02 16.80 -15.89
CA THR A 318 2.39 17.27 -15.64
C THR A 318 3.28 16.13 -15.15
N GLN A 319 4.52 16.06 -15.62
CA GLN A 319 5.51 15.12 -15.08
C GLN A 319 6.55 15.87 -14.25
N LEU A 320 6.74 15.43 -13.01
CA LEU A 320 7.75 15.88 -12.06
C LEU A 320 8.74 14.74 -11.81
N ASN A 321 10.03 14.99 -12.06
CA ASN A 321 11.11 14.03 -11.81
C ASN A 321 12.12 14.63 -10.83
N ILE A 322 12.51 13.86 -9.82
CA ILE A 322 13.58 14.22 -8.87
C ILE A 322 14.76 13.28 -9.09
N GLY A 323 15.95 13.84 -9.28
CA GLY A 323 17.15 13.08 -9.59
C GLY A 323 17.29 12.79 -11.09
N SER A 324 18.08 11.77 -11.43
CA SER A 324 18.35 11.43 -12.83
C SER A 324 17.07 11.02 -13.58
N LEU A 325 17.01 11.37 -14.87
CA LEU A 325 15.98 10.88 -15.79
C LEU A 325 16.21 9.42 -16.23
N THR A 326 17.42 8.91 -16.02
CA THR A 326 17.77 7.49 -16.21
C THR A 326 17.47 6.71 -14.93
N LEU A 327 17.27 5.40 -15.04
CA LEU A 327 17.03 4.52 -13.89
C LEU A 327 18.22 4.62 -12.91
N SER A 328 18.08 5.43 -11.88
CA SER A 328 19.11 5.64 -10.86
C SER A 328 18.62 5.07 -9.53
N ALA A 329 19.37 4.12 -8.99
CA ALA A 329 19.22 3.71 -7.60
C ALA A 329 19.57 4.89 -6.67
N ASN A 330 19.07 4.85 -5.44
CA ASN A 330 19.35 5.89 -4.45
C ASN A 330 20.86 5.97 -4.19
N HIS A 331 21.45 7.15 -4.40
CA HIS A 331 22.89 7.39 -4.25
C HIS A 331 23.41 7.20 -2.82
N ASN A 332 22.54 7.22 -1.82
CA ASN A 332 22.90 6.95 -0.43
C ASN A 332 23.10 5.46 -0.13
N ILE A 333 22.88 4.58 -1.10
CA ILE A 333 23.02 3.12 -0.95
C ILE A 333 24.36 2.69 -1.57
N LEU A 334 25.27 2.17 -0.75
CA LEU A 334 26.46 1.48 -1.22
C LEU A 334 26.05 0.16 -1.88
N GLN A 335 26.35 0.02 -3.17
CA GLN A 335 26.04 -1.18 -3.95
C GLN A 335 27.30 -2.02 -4.14
N ILE A 336 27.26 -3.27 -3.70
CA ILE A 336 28.34 -4.25 -3.86
C ILE A 336 27.79 -5.42 -4.67
N ILE A 337 28.50 -5.79 -5.74
CA ILE A 337 28.15 -6.93 -6.59
C ILE A 337 29.22 -8.00 -6.40
N ASP A 338 28.82 -9.15 -5.87
CA ASP A 338 29.69 -10.32 -5.74
C ASP A 338 29.26 -11.40 -6.74
N VAL A 339 30.14 -11.68 -7.71
CA VAL A 339 29.90 -12.69 -8.76
C VAL A 339 30.34 -14.05 -8.23
N CYS A 340 29.40 -14.99 -8.16
CA CYS A 340 29.65 -16.34 -7.65
C CYS A 340 28.78 -17.39 -8.35
N GLN A 341 29.16 -18.65 -8.19
CA GLN A 341 28.39 -19.80 -8.64
C GLN A 341 27.27 -20.13 -7.65
N GLU A 342 26.19 -20.78 -8.12
CA GLU A 342 25.01 -21.10 -7.29
C GLU A 342 25.36 -21.83 -5.98
N HIS A 343 26.30 -22.78 -6.04
CA HIS A 343 26.71 -23.58 -4.89
C HIS A 343 27.53 -22.79 -3.86
N GLU A 344 28.10 -21.64 -4.23
CA GLU A 344 28.90 -20.79 -3.34
C GLU A 344 28.02 -19.83 -2.53
N LYS A 345 26.79 -19.55 -2.99
CA LYS A 345 25.90 -18.53 -2.43
C LYS A 345 25.58 -18.77 -0.96
N GLU A 346 25.34 -20.02 -0.55
CA GLU A 346 24.99 -20.34 0.83
C GLU A 346 26.18 -20.08 1.78
N THR A 347 27.38 -20.48 1.37
CA THR A 347 28.63 -20.22 2.12
C THR A 347 28.92 -18.73 2.21
N LYS A 348 28.84 -18.01 1.07
CA LYS A 348 29.06 -16.56 1.02
C LYS A 348 28.05 -15.78 1.86
N LEU A 349 26.77 -16.17 1.81
CA LEU A 349 25.72 -15.58 2.65
C LEU A 349 26.03 -15.78 4.14
N GLY A 350 26.48 -16.98 4.53
CA GLY A 350 26.89 -17.26 5.91
C GLY A 350 28.03 -16.36 6.38
N SER A 351 29.10 -16.25 5.59
CA SER A 351 30.23 -15.36 5.88
C SER A 351 29.81 -13.91 6.00
N LEU A 352 28.98 -13.42 5.07
CA LEU A 352 28.50 -12.04 5.07
C LEU A 352 27.63 -11.75 6.29
N LEU A 353 26.73 -12.67 6.68
CA LEU A 353 25.95 -12.50 7.90
C LEU A 353 26.83 -12.44 9.15
N GLN A 354 27.90 -13.24 9.20
CA GLN A 354 28.87 -13.21 10.29
C GLN A 354 29.62 -11.87 10.35
N GLU A 355 30.08 -11.34 9.22
CA GLU A 355 30.69 -10.01 9.13
C GLU A 355 29.73 -8.91 9.61
N ILE A 356 28.48 -8.96 9.14
CA ILE A 356 27.43 -8.00 9.53
C ILE A 356 27.19 -8.01 11.04
N GLY A 357 27.13 -9.21 11.64
CA GLY A 357 26.93 -9.34 13.08
C GLY A 357 28.15 -8.93 13.91
N ASN A 358 29.36 -9.05 13.38
CA ASN A 358 30.59 -8.61 14.06
C ASN A 358 30.78 -7.09 14.03
N VAL A 359 30.32 -6.42 12.98
CA VAL A 359 30.49 -4.97 12.81
C VAL A 359 29.40 -4.18 13.55
N ASN A 360 28.22 -4.76 13.74
CA ASN A 360 27.09 -4.09 14.38
C ASN A 360 26.75 -4.77 15.71
N ASP A 361 27.19 -4.20 16.83
CA ASP A 361 26.87 -4.69 18.19
C ASP A 361 25.36 -4.83 18.46
N ASP A 362 24.53 -4.03 17.80
CA ASP A 362 23.07 -4.08 17.90
C ASP A 362 22.40 -5.03 16.87
N GLY A 363 23.18 -5.63 15.96
CA GLY A 363 22.70 -6.39 14.81
C GLY A 363 21.91 -5.51 13.85
N GLY A 364 22.52 -5.08 12.74
CA GLY A 364 21.81 -4.34 11.70
C GLY A 364 20.64 -5.14 11.14
N LYS A 365 19.44 -4.55 11.07
CA LYS A 365 18.29 -5.23 10.45
C LYS A 365 18.60 -5.47 8.98
N THR A 366 18.43 -6.72 8.55
CA THR A 366 18.82 -7.18 7.23
C THR A 366 17.63 -7.75 6.48
N ILE A 367 17.47 -7.40 5.21
CA ILE A 367 16.48 -8.01 4.31
C ILE A 367 17.21 -8.82 3.25
N ILE A 368 16.82 -10.09 3.06
CA ILE A 368 17.38 -11.00 2.06
C ILE A 368 16.29 -11.32 1.03
N PHE A 369 16.48 -10.85 -0.19
CA PHE A 369 15.65 -11.16 -1.33
C PHE A 369 16.06 -12.47 -1.97
N VAL A 370 15.06 -13.32 -2.23
CA VAL A 370 15.24 -14.64 -2.82
C VAL A 370 14.14 -14.89 -3.84
N GLU A 371 14.50 -15.46 -4.98
CA GLU A 371 13.58 -15.61 -6.12
C GLU A 371 12.32 -16.45 -5.81
N THR A 372 12.48 -17.59 -5.13
CA THR A 372 11.38 -18.56 -4.97
C THR A 372 10.97 -18.78 -3.51
N LYS A 373 9.67 -19.04 -3.31
CA LYS A 373 9.08 -19.33 -2.00
C LYS A 373 9.77 -20.52 -1.31
N LYS A 374 10.13 -21.55 -2.08
CA LYS A 374 10.84 -22.73 -1.56
C LYS A 374 12.25 -22.38 -1.09
N LYS A 375 12.99 -21.57 -1.85
CA LYS A 375 14.31 -21.09 -1.42
C LYS A 375 14.22 -20.21 -0.18
N VAL A 376 13.20 -19.33 -0.06
CA VAL A 376 12.94 -18.53 1.16
C VAL A 376 12.85 -19.42 2.40
N GLU A 377 12.05 -20.49 2.37
CA GLU A 377 11.89 -21.40 3.51
C GLU A 377 13.18 -22.21 3.81
N ASN A 378 13.95 -22.56 2.78
CA ASN A 378 15.23 -23.26 2.96
C ASN A 378 16.28 -22.36 3.61
N ILE A 379 16.50 -21.17 3.05
CA ILE A 379 17.48 -20.18 3.54
C ILE A 379 17.13 -19.75 4.96
N THR A 380 15.85 -19.49 5.25
CA THR A 380 15.41 -19.12 6.62
C THR A 380 15.73 -20.22 7.63
N ARG A 381 15.51 -21.49 7.27
CA ARG A 381 15.87 -22.62 8.14
C ARG A 381 17.38 -22.75 8.32
N SER A 382 18.16 -22.55 7.26
CA SER A 382 19.62 -22.59 7.32
C SER A 382 20.15 -21.49 8.25
N ILE A 383 19.74 -20.24 8.03
CA ILE A 383 20.11 -19.07 8.85
C ILE A 383 19.75 -19.29 10.33
N ARG A 384 18.53 -19.81 10.62
CA ARG A 384 18.12 -20.14 12.00
C ARG A 384 18.97 -21.25 12.65
N ARG A 385 19.42 -22.25 11.88
CA ARG A 385 20.29 -23.32 12.41
C ARG A 385 21.65 -22.79 12.84
N TYR A 386 22.14 -21.74 12.18
CA TYR A 386 23.34 -21.02 12.57
C TYR A 386 23.13 -20.03 13.74
N GLY A 387 21.94 -20.00 14.34
CA GLY A 387 21.63 -19.20 15.53
C GLY A 387 21.13 -17.79 15.26
N TRP A 388 20.97 -17.39 13.99
CA TRP A 388 20.53 -16.05 13.64
C TRP A 388 18.99 -15.88 13.75
N PRO A 389 18.51 -14.71 14.24
CA PRO A 389 17.09 -14.44 14.38
C PRO A 389 16.43 -14.07 13.04
N ALA A 390 16.13 -15.07 12.22
CA ALA A 390 15.48 -14.90 10.93
C ALA A 390 13.97 -15.14 10.95
N VAL A 391 13.23 -14.38 10.15
CA VAL A 391 11.81 -14.55 9.83
C VAL A 391 11.64 -14.54 8.31
N CYS A 392 10.56 -15.12 7.79
CA CYS A 392 10.37 -15.26 6.35
C CYS A 392 9.01 -14.76 5.87
N MET A 393 8.96 -14.19 4.66
CA MET A 393 7.73 -13.73 4.04
C MET A 393 7.64 -14.11 2.56
N HIS A 394 6.55 -14.77 2.17
CA HIS A 394 6.28 -15.11 0.78
C HIS A 394 4.77 -15.23 0.51
N GLY A 395 4.43 -15.45 -0.77
CA GLY A 395 3.06 -15.51 -1.28
C GLY A 395 2.09 -16.45 -0.53
N ASP A 396 2.57 -17.57 0.00
CA ASP A 396 1.72 -18.61 0.60
C ASP A 396 1.48 -18.42 2.11
N LYS A 397 2.20 -17.49 2.75
CA LYS A 397 1.89 -17.11 4.14
C LYS A 397 0.52 -16.44 4.19
N SER A 398 -0.29 -16.84 5.17
CA SER A 398 -1.54 -16.16 5.50
C SER A 398 -1.28 -14.71 5.91
N GLN A 399 -2.30 -13.85 5.81
CA GLN A 399 -2.11 -12.44 6.17
C GLN A 399 -1.72 -12.26 7.64
N GLN A 400 -2.31 -13.05 8.53
CA GLN A 400 -1.97 -13.02 9.96
C GLN A 400 -0.50 -13.37 10.20
N GLU A 401 0.05 -14.35 9.48
CA GLU A 401 1.47 -14.69 9.56
C GLU A 401 2.35 -13.57 9.01
N ARG A 402 1.95 -12.92 7.90
CA ARG A 402 2.70 -11.79 7.34
C ARG A 402 2.74 -10.61 8.30
N ASP A 403 1.60 -10.23 8.87
CA ASP A 403 1.49 -9.14 9.84
C ASP A 403 2.30 -9.44 11.11
N TYR A 404 2.35 -10.71 11.53
CA TYR A 404 3.22 -11.17 12.61
C TYR A 404 4.70 -11.03 12.24
N VAL A 405 5.11 -11.52 11.06
CA VAL A 405 6.51 -11.45 10.58
C VAL A 405 7.01 -10.00 10.48
N LEU A 406 6.19 -9.07 9.99
CA LEU A 406 6.58 -7.66 9.91
C LEU A 406 6.72 -7.01 11.27
N ARG A 407 5.82 -7.33 12.19
CA ARG A 407 5.89 -6.85 13.57
C ARG A 407 7.13 -7.37 14.27
N GLU A 408 7.45 -8.64 14.07
CA GLU A 408 8.67 -9.26 14.60
C GLU A 408 9.92 -8.59 14.04
N PHE A 409 10.00 -8.40 12.72
CA PHE A 409 11.12 -7.70 12.07
C PHE A 409 11.26 -6.24 12.53
N ARG A 410 10.13 -5.55 12.77
CA ARG A 410 10.13 -4.17 13.28
C ARG A 410 10.60 -4.09 14.74
N ASN A 411 10.16 -5.02 15.58
CA ASN A 411 10.38 -4.94 17.03
C ASN A 411 11.68 -5.59 17.51
N LYS A 412 12.21 -6.59 16.77
CA LYS A 412 13.44 -7.29 17.15
C LYS A 412 14.67 -6.59 16.57
N LYS A 413 15.63 -6.28 17.45
CA LYS A 413 17.00 -5.89 17.07
C LYS A 413 17.69 -7.07 16.36
N GLY A 414 18.56 -6.79 15.39
CA GLY A 414 19.29 -7.85 14.65
C GLY A 414 18.45 -8.77 13.78
N SER A 415 17.16 -8.49 13.56
CA SER A 415 16.29 -9.42 12.83
C SER A 415 16.63 -9.46 11.34
N ILE A 416 16.62 -10.67 10.78
CA ILE A 416 16.80 -10.93 9.36
C ILE A 416 15.44 -11.29 8.75
N LEU A 417 15.01 -10.56 7.72
CA LEU A 417 13.81 -10.89 6.94
C LEU A 417 14.21 -11.52 5.61
N VAL A 418 13.86 -12.78 5.40
CA VAL A 418 14.03 -13.46 4.10
C VAL A 418 12.72 -13.39 3.32
N ALA A 419 12.72 -12.79 2.13
CA ALA A 419 11.49 -12.54 1.39
C ALA A 419 11.64 -12.75 -0.12
N THR A 420 10.52 -13.06 -0.78
CA THR A 420 10.41 -12.93 -2.24
C THR A 420 10.16 -11.47 -2.63
N ASP A 421 10.56 -11.07 -3.84
CA ASP A 421 10.33 -9.72 -4.38
C ASP A 421 8.90 -9.22 -4.21
N VAL A 422 7.92 -10.09 -4.44
CA VAL A 422 6.49 -9.75 -4.35
C VAL A 422 6.06 -9.44 -2.91
N ALA A 423 6.73 -10.02 -1.92
CA ALA A 423 6.35 -9.94 -0.51
C ALA A 423 7.00 -8.76 0.23
N ALA A 424 8.17 -8.30 -0.23
CA ALA A 424 8.91 -7.22 0.44
C ALA A 424 8.78 -5.84 -0.24
N ARG A 425 8.07 -5.75 -1.38
CA ARG A 425 7.76 -4.46 -2.03
C ARG A 425 6.76 -3.64 -1.22
N GLY A 426 7.11 -2.37 -1.00
CA GLY A 426 6.36 -1.47 -0.14
C GLY A 426 6.54 -1.77 1.35
N LEU A 427 7.59 -2.49 1.73
CA LEU A 427 8.14 -2.35 3.07
C LEU A 427 8.93 -1.04 3.10
N GLU A 428 8.37 0.02 3.68
CA GLU A 428 9.22 1.05 4.25
C GLU A 428 10.15 0.36 5.25
N ALA A 429 11.39 0.20 4.81
CA ALA A 429 12.48 -0.42 5.53
C ALA A 429 12.95 0.52 6.64
N HIS A 430 12.04 0.93 7.52
CA HIS A 430 12.33 1.75 8.68
C HIS A 430 13.34 1.01 9.56
N GLY A 431 14.60 1.39 9.40
CA GLY A 431 15.74 0.82 10.11
C GLY A 431 16.39 -0.41 9.50
N ALA A 432 16.05 -0.85 8.27
CA ALA A 432 16.88 -1.85 7.60
C ALA A 432 18.17 -1.18 7.11
N GLN A 433 19.31 -1.69 7.57
CA GLN A 433 20.61 -1.15 7.23
C GLN A 433 21.21 -1.85 6.02
N ILE A 434 20.79 -3.11 5.78
CA ILE A 434 21.40 -3.98 4.77
C ILE A 434 20.31 -4.70 3.98
N VAL A 435 20.48 -4.68 2.66
CA VAL A 435 19.64 -5.42 1.70
C VAL A 435 20.54 -6.34 0.89
N LEU A 436 20.24 -7.63 0.89
CA LEU A 436 20.95 -8.66 0.15
C LEU A 436 20.04 -9.26 -0.90
N SER A 437 20.52 -9.37 -2.14
CA SER A 437 19.78 -10.05 -3.21
C SER A 437 20.49 -11.34 -3.58
N VAL A 438 19.89 -12.47 -3.25
CA VAL A 438 20.37 -13.81 -3.61
C VAL A 438 19.53 -14.28 -4.80
N HIS A 439 19.89 -13.76 -5.97
CA HIS A 439 19.41 -14.25 -7.27
C HIS A 439 20.07 -15.58 -7.56
#